data_AF-A0A7Y4QW94-F1
#
_entry.id   AF-A0A7Y4QW94-F1
#
_cell.length_a   1.000
_cell.length_b   1.000
_cell.length_c   1.000
_cell.angle_alpha   90.00
_cell.angle_beta   90.00
_cell.angle_gamma   90.00
#
_symmetry.space_group_name_H-M   'P 1'
#
loop_
_entity.id
_entity.type
_entity.pdbx_description
1 polymer ?
#
loop_
_entity_poly.entity_id
_entity_poly.type
_entity_poly.pdbx_seq_one_letter_code
_entity_poly.pdbx_strand_id
1 'polypeptide(L)'
;MLSQAEIEKIPTRVFQTSEEASVFVANEIASLIKAKQAEGKPCVLGLATGSTPTRVYSELIALHKKGLSFKNVITFNLDEYYPMLPNSLQSYVRFMNEHLFNELDIPKDNIHIPDGTLPKEKVAEFCKNYDAQIEALGGIDLQILGVGRTGHIGFNEPGSSERTTTRMITLDQVTRIDAASDFYGEENVPSKAVTMGVGTIMKSKRIIMMAWGEGKSAIVKKAVEGPITDQIPSTFLQRHPNTLVILDEAASSNLTAVKTPWLVDTCVWDDKLIRKAIVWLCQQVKKPILKLTNHDYMEHGMGDILNEFGTAYQVNIKVFNQLQHTITGWPGGKPNADDSHRPERATPFPKRVIIFSPHPDDDVISMGGTFIRLVDQGHEVHVAYQTSGNIAVFDDDAIRFADFVRDFDVSFGLDKEEGEEFYKKVVKDIKEKKPGDVDSPEVMKIKGLIRRGEAKAGCRYTGIPDSQAHFLDMPFYETGAVKKKPLGEEDIQIIVDLIEKIKPHQIYAAGDLSDPHGTHRVCLAAIFQAVDRLKNKEWIKDCYLWLYRGAWQEWDIDQIEMAVPLSPDELMRKRRAIFKHQSQKDSAVFPGNDKREFWVRAEDRNHATAQGYNELGLAEYEAMEAFVRYKF
;
A
#
# COMPACT_ATOMS: atom_id res chain seq x y z
N MET A 1 -6.89 -25.85 22.15
CA MET A 1 -7.00 -24.94 20.99
C MET A 1 -8.24 -24.09 21.23
N LEU A 2 -8.13 -22.77 21.03
CA LEU A 2 -9.31 -21.92 20.93
C LEU A 2 -9.84 -22.06 19.50
N SER A 3 -11.13 -22.25 19.32
CA SER A 3 -11.75 -22.25 18.00
C SER A 3 -11.62 -20.86 17.36
N GLN A 4 -11.63 -20.79 16.02
CA GLN A 4 -11.57 -19.51 15.29
C GLN A 4 -12.68 -18.55 15.76
N ALA A 5 -13.87 -19.08 16.05
CA ALA A 5 -15.01 -18.32 16.57
C ALA A 5 -14.83 -17.78 18.00
N GLU A 6 -13.90 -18.33 18.79
CA GLU A 6 -13.56 -17.81 20.12
C GLU A 6 -12.52 -16.69 20.05
N ILE A 7 -11.69 -16.65 19.00
CA ILE A 7 -10.68 -15.61 18.79
C ILE A 7 -11.25 -14.43 18.01
N GLU A 8 -11.91 -14.71 16.89
CA GLU A 8 -12.56 -13.70 16.05
C GLU A 8 -13.92 -13.36 16.62
N LYS A 9 -14.01 -12.22 17.32
CA LYS A 9 -15.23 -11.75 17.99
C LYS A 9 -16.22 -11.10 17.03
N ILE A 10 -15.88 -11.05 15.74
CA ILE A 10 -16.75 -10.65 14.64
C ILE A 10 -16.56 -11.69 13.53
N PRO A 11 -17.65 -12.23 12.94
CA PRO A 11 -17.55 -13.06 11.75
C PRO A 11 -16.71 -12.36 10.67
N THR A 12 -15.66 -13.04 10.21
CA THR A 12 -14.73 -12.50 9.21
C THR A 12 -14.69 -13.39 7.98
N ARG A 13 -14.68 -12.78 6.81
CA ARG A 13 -14.53 -13.47 5.52
C ARG A 13 -13.38 -12.87 4.73
N VAL A 14 -12.43 -13.74 4.38
CA VAL A 14 -11.26 -13.38 3.58
C VAL A 14 -11.49 -13.79 2.13
N PHE A 15 -11.18 -12.88 1.21
CA PHE A 15 -11.17 -13.11 -0.24
C PHE A 15 -9.75 -13.00 -0.76
N GLN A 16 -9.47 -13.62 -1.92
CA GLN A 16 -8.14 -13.55 -2.53
C GLN A 16 -7.78 -12.10 -2.89
N THR A 17 -8.77 -11.36 -3.40
CA THR A 17 -8.58 -9.99 -3.88
C THR A 17 -9.69 -9.06 -3.38
N SER A 18 -9.37 -7.76 -3.30
CA SER A 18 -10.35 -6.72 -3.00
C SER A 18 -11.47 -6.60 -4.04
N GLU A 19 -11.20 -7.02 -5.27
CA GLU A 19 -12.09 -7.03 -6.41
C GLU A 19 -13.20 -8.06 -6.20
N GLU A 20 -12.83 -9.30 -5.87
CA GLU A 20 -13.77 -10.37 -5.52
C GLU A 20 -14.61 -10.00 -4.30
N ALA A 21 -13.97 -9.46 -3.25
CA ALA A 21 -14.66 -8.97 -2.07
C ALA A 21 -15.67 -7.86 -2.42
N SER A 22 -15.30 -6.92 -3.28
CA SER A 22 -16.18 -5.82 -3.70
C SER A 22 -17.38 -6.31 -4.50
N VAL A 23 -17.20 -7.29 -5.38
CA VAL A 23 -18.29 -7.94 -6.12
C VAL A 23 -19.25 -8.63 -5.15
N PHE A 24 -18.73 -9.32 -4.13
CA PHE A 24 -19.56 -9.94 -3.10
C PHE A 24 -20.41 -8.90 -2.35
N VAL A 25 -19.81 -7.79 -1.88
CA VAL A 25 -20.55 -6.72 -1.18
C VAL A 25 -21.60 -6.07 -2.07
N ALA A 26 -21.28 -5.79 -3.33
CA ALA A 26 -22.24 -5.22 -4.28
C ALA A 26 -23.45 -6.14 -4.49
N ASN A 27 -23.22 -7.46 -4.55
CA ASN A 27 -24.30 -8.44 -4.67
C ASN A 27 -25.15 -8.55 -3.40
N GLU A 28 -24.57 -8.42 -2.20
CA GLU A 28 -25.33 -8.34 -0.94
C GLU A 28 -26.26 -7.13 -0.92
N ILE A 29 -25.74 -5.94 -1.31
CA ILE A 29 -26.53 -4.71 -1.42
C ILE A 29 -27.64 -4.89 -2.48
N ALA A 30 -27.32 -5.40 -3.66
CA ALA A 30 -28.29 -5.61 -4.73
C ALA A 30 -29.40 -6.61 -4.32
N SER A 31 -29.05 -7.66 -3.60
CA SER A 31 -30.01 -8.64 -3.09
C SER A 31 -30.96 -8.02 -2.07
N LEU A 32 -30.42 -7.20 -1.17
CA LEU A 32 -31.23 -6.45 -0.20
C LEU A 32 -32.19 -5.47 -0.89
N ILE A 33 -31.71 -4.70 -1.88
CA ILE A 33 -32.54 -3.78 -2.66
C ILE A 33 -33.70 -4.55 -3.31
N LYS A 34 -33.41 -5.66 -3.99
CA LYS A 34 -34.44 -6.50 -4.63
C LYS A 34 -35.46 -7.06 -3.64
N ALA A 35 -35.00 -7.54 -2.49
CA ALA A 35 -35.88 -8.05 -1.44
C ALA A 35 -36.84 -6.96 -0.92
N LYS A 36 -36.30 -5.77 -0.62
CA LYS A 36 -37.11 -4.62 -0.18
C LYS A 36 -38.09 -4.13 -1.24
N GLN A 37 -37.66 -4.11 -2.50
CA GLN A 37 -38.52 -3.79 -3.65
C GLN A 37 -39.68 -4.78 -3.77
N ALA A 38 -39.42 -6.09 -3.64
CA ALA A 38 -40.44 -7.12 -3.68
C ALA A 38 -41.47 -6.98 -2.54
N GLU A 39 -41.05 -6.46 -1.38
CA GLU A 39 -41.94 -6.13 -0.25
C GLU A 39 -42.66 -4.78 -0.40
N GLY A 40 -42.37 -4.00 -1.44
CA GLY A 40 -42.90 -2.64 -1.60
C GLY A 40 -42.39 -1.64 -0.54
N LYS A 41 -41.24 -1.92 0.08
CA LYS A 41 -40.63 -1.09 1.13
C LYS A 41 -39.41 -0.33 0.61
N PRO A 42 -39.09 0.84 1.18
CA PRO A 42 -37.82 1.49 0.90
C PRO A 42 -36.65 0.63 1.42
N CYS A 43 -35.52 0.70 0.73
CA CYS A 43 -34.26 0.12 1.17
C CYS A 43 -33.36 1.24 1.71
N VAL A 44 -33.06 1.22 3.01
CA VAL A 44 -32.26 2.27 3.65
C VAL A 44 -30.80 1.82 3.75
N LEU A 45 -29.89 2.50 3.08
CA LEU A 45 -28.47 2.16 3.01
C LEU A 45 -27.60 3.21 3.72
N GLY A 46 -26.66 2.74 4.53
CA GLY A 46 -25.60 3.56 5.10
C GLY A 46 -24.33 3.44 4.26
N LEU A 47 -23.80 4.55 3.74
CA LEU A 47 -22.70 4.57 2.78
C LEU A 47 -21.44 5.21 3.35
N ALA A 48 -20.28 4.70 2.91
CA ALA A 48 -18.95 5.18 3.30
C ALA A 48 -18.22 5.86 2.13
N THR A 49 -17.18 6.62 2.41
CA THR A 49 -16.33 7.26 1.41
C THR A 49 -14.91 6.68 1.47
N GLY A 50 -13.96 7.30 0.75
CA GLY A 50 -12.58 6.83 0.66
C GLY A 50 -12.35 5.76 -0.41
N SER A 51 -11.13 5.27 -0.52
CA SER A 51 -10.72 4.34 -1.59
C SER A 51 -11.40 2.97 -1.50
N THR A 52 -11.58 2.43 -0.30
CA THR A 52 -12.15 1.10 -0.03
C THR A 52 -13.49 0.80 -0.74
N PRO A 53 -14.54 1.65 -0.65
CA PRO A 53 -15.83 1.36 -1.27
C PRO A 53 -15.93 1.68 -2.78
N THR A 54 -14.93 2.34 -3.39
CA THR A 54 -15.02 2.80 -4.79
C THR A 54 -15.31 1.68 -5.79
N ARG A 55 -14.75 0.49 -5.58
CA ARG A 55 -15.00 -0.68 -6.42
C ARG A 55 -16.40 -1.25 -6.21
N VAL A 56 -16.90 -1.28 -4.98
CA VAL A 56 -18.30 -1.66 -4.68
C VAL A 56 -19.27 -0.76 -5.45
N TYR A 57 -19.02 0.55 -5.48
CA TYR A 57 -19.82 1.50 -6.24
C TYR A 57 -19.78 1.25 -7.75
N SER A 58 -18.58 0.98 -8.29
CA SER A 58 -18.41 0.62 -9.70
C SER A 58 -19.21 -0.63 -10.08
N GLU A 59 -19.23 -1.65 -9.22
CA GLU A 59 -20.02 -2.87 -9.43
C GLU A 59 -21.53 -2.62 -9.31
N LEU A 60 -21.98 -1.76 -8.38
CA LEU A 60 -23.39 -1.36 -8.27
C LEU A 60 -23.87 -0.62 -9.53
N ILE A 61 -23.05 0.26 -10.10
CA ILE A 61 -23.33 0.94 -11.37
C ILE A 61 -23.43 -0.10 -12.50
N ALA A 62 -22.54 -1.09 -12.54
CA ALA A 62 -22.60 -2.16 -13.52
C ALA A 62 -23.89 -3.01 -13.38
N LEU A 63 -24.34 -3.27 -12.16
CA LEU A 63 -25.62 -3.94 -11.88
C LEU A 63 -26.82 -3.07 -12.26
N HIS A 64 -26.75 -1.75 -12.04
CA HIS A 64 -27.78 -0.80 -12.48
C HIS A 64 -27.95 -0.82 -14.00
N LYS A 65 -26.84 -0.78 -14.74
CA LYS A 65 -26.82 -0.90 -16.21
C LYS A 65 -27.39 -2.24 -16.70
N LYS A 66 -27.44 -3.26 -15.84
CA LYS A 66 -28.08 -4.57 -16.08
C LYS A 66 -29.52 -4.69 -15.55
N GLY A 67 -30.11 -3.60 -15.03
CA GLY A 67 -31.53 -3.52 -14.67
C GLY A 67 -31.85 -3.44 -13.16
N LEU A 68 -30.86 -3.32 -12.26
CA LEU A 68 -31.13 -3.04 -10.85
C LEU A 68 -31.57 -1.57 -10.67
N SER A 69 -32.79 -1.31 -10.19
CA SER A 69 -33.25 0.07 -9.93
C SER A 69 -32.94 0.52 -8.50
N PHE A 70 -32.67 1.81 -8.33
CA PHE A 70 -32.42 2.50 -7.06
C PHE A 70 -33.56 3.47 -6.68
N LYS A 71 -34.69 3.44 -7.39
CA LYS A 71 -35.82 4.37 -7.15
C LYS A 71 -36.43 4.29 -5.75
N ASN A 72 -36.37 3.13 -5.10
CA ASN A 72 -36.86 2.92 -3.73
C ASN A 72 -35.73 2.92 -2.69
N VAL A 73 -34.52 3.33 -3.07
CA VAL A 73 -33.36 3.37 -2.17
C VAL A 73 -33.29 4.75 -1.52
N ILE A 74 -32.98 4.77 -0.22
CA ILE A 74 -32.69 5.96 0.58
C ILE A 74 -31.31 5.78 1.19
N THR A 75 -30.42 6.78 1.07
CA THR A 75 -29.02 6.65 1.50
C THR A 75 -28.65 7.68 2.55
N PHE A 76 -27.89 7.25 3.56
CA PHE A 76 -27.26 8.11 4.55
C PHE A 76 -25.74 7.91 4.52
N ASN A 77 -24.97 8.96 4.23
CA ASN A 77 -23.52 8.92 4.32
C ASN A 77 -23.05 9.10 5.78
N LEU A 78 -21.90 8.49 6.10
CA LEU A 78 -21.30 8.57 7.43
C LEU A 78 -20.91 9.99 7.82
N ASP A 79 -20.33 10.77 6.90
CA ASP A 79 -19.63 12.00 7.26
C ASP A 79 -19.50 13.01 6.12
N GLU A 80 -19.08 14.23 6.46
CA GLU A 80 -18.56 15.28 5.58
C GLU A 80 -17.60 16.18 6.38
N TYR A 81 -16.56 16.70 5.72
CA TYR A 81 -15.63 17.66 6.32
C TYR A 81 -16.33 18.98 6.72
N TYR A 82 -15.76 19.70 7.69
CA TYR A 82 -16.33 20.97 8.16
C TYR A 82 -15.25 22.05 8.41
N PRO A 83 -15.39 23.27 7.84
CA PRO A 83 -16.34 23.60 6.77
C PRO A 83 -15.93 22.93 5.46
N MET A 84 -16.91 22.60 4.60
CA MET A 84 -16.66 22.05 3.27
C MET A 84 -17.74 22.48 2.29
N LEU A 85 -17.33 22.97 1.12
CA LEU A 85 -18.25 23.29 0.03
C LEU A 85 -18.52 22.02 -0.81
N PRO A 86 -19.77 21.78 -1.23
CA PRO A 86 -20.15 20.52 -1.90
C PRO A 86 -19.51 20.29 -3.27
N ASN A 87 -18.94 21.34 -3.88
CA ASN A 87 -18.24 21.29 -5.16
C ASN A 87 -16.70 21.25 -5.01
N SER A 88 -16.17 21.37 -3.80
CA SER A 88 -14.73 21.19 -3.52
C SER A 88 -14.28 19.80 -3.96
N LEU A 89 -13.04 19.70 -4.44
CA LEU A 89 -12.44 18.43 -4.87
C LEU A 89 -12.50 17.35 -3.77
N GLN A 90 -12.31 17.76 -2.51
CA GLN A 90 -12.24 16.88 -1.35
C GLN A 90 -13.59 16.68 -0.64
N SER A 91 -14.68 17.25 -1.16
CA SER A 91 -16.00 17.08 -0.56
C SER A 91 -16.52 15.67 -0.77
N TYR A 92 -17.09 15.09 0.28
CA TYR A 92 -17.78 13.81 0.20
C TYR A 92 -19.09 13.88 -0.59
N VAL A 93 -19.76 15.05 -0.65
CA VAL A 93 -20.84 15.30 -1.61
C VAL A 93 -20.35 15.12 -3.05
N ARG A 94 -19.24 15.74 -3.43
CA ARG A 94 -18.67 15.60 -4.76
C ARG A 94 -18.25 14.15 -5.03
N PHE A 95 -17.50 13.55 -4.11
CA PHE A 95 -17.05 12.16 -4.20
C PHE A 95 -18.20 11.20 -4.49
N MET A 96 -19.29 11.27 -3.73
CA MET A 96 -20.41 10.35 -3.89
C MET A 96 -21.16 10.55 -5.20
N ASN A 97 -21.27 11.79 -5.69
CA ASN A 97 -21.87 12.06 -6.99
C ASN A 97 -21.03 11.49 -8.14
N GLU A 98 -19.71 11.71 -8.10
CA GLU A 98 -18.79 11.21 -9.13
C GLU A 98 -18.68 9.69 -9.14
N HIS A 99 -18.63 9.06 -7.96
CA HIS A 99 -18.39 7.61 -7.85
C HIS A 99 -19.65 6.76 -7.86
N LEU A 100 -20.83 7.34 -7.60
CA LEU A 100 -22.08 6.57 -7.47
C LEU A 100 -23.29 7.29 -8.04
N PHE A 101 -23.72 8.40 -7.43
CA PHE A 101 -25.11 8.87 -7.60
C PHE A 101 -25.42 9.41 -9.01
N ASN A 102 -24.46 9.99 -9.72
CA ASN A 102 -24.70 10.49 -11.09
C ASN A 102 -25.01 9.37 -12.10
N GLU A 103 -24.65 8.12 -11.77
CA GLU A 103 -24.79 6.95 -12.65
C GLU A 103 -26.01 6.08 -12.28
N LEU A 104 -26.82 6.48 -11.28
CA LEU A 104 -27.97 5.72 -10.76
C LEU A 104 -29.31 6.46 -10.96
N ASP A 105 -30.42 5.72 -10.95
CA ASP A 105 -31.78 6.26 -10.98
C ASP A 105 -32.37 6.56 -9.58
N ILE A 106 -31.50 6.90 -8.62
CA ILE A 106 -31.89 7.27 -7.26
C ILE A 106 -32.51 8.69 -7.22
N PRO A 107 -33.66 8.91 -6.54
CA PRO A 107 -34.22 10.25 -6.36
C PRO A 107 -33.28 11.13 -5.52
N LYS A 108 -33.08 12.39 -5.91
CA LYS A 108 -32.18 13.32 -5.19
C LYS A 108 -32.60 13.54 -3.73
N ASP A 109 -33.90 13.59 -3.46
CA ASP A 109 -34.44 13.77 -2.11
C ASP A 109 -34.19 12.56 -1.19
N ASN A 110 -33.79 11.42 -1.75
CA ASN A 110 -33.43 10.22 -1.02
C ASN A 110 -31.92 10.13 -0.69
N ILE A 111 -31.12 11.14 -1.09
CA ILE A 111 -29.68 11.20 -0.83
C ILE A 111 -29.43 12.11 0.36
N HIS A 112 -28.93 11.55 1.46
CA HIS A 112 -28.58 12.29 2.66
C HIS A 112 -27.07 12.21 2.93
N ILE A 113 -26.42 13.38 2.95
CA ILE A 113 -25.00 13.55 3.28
C ILE A 113 -24.90 14.70 4.29
N PRO A 114 -24.05 14.62 5.34
CA PRO A 114 -23.86 15.74 6.26
C PRO A 114 -23.49 17.04 5.55
N ASP A 115 -24.08 18.17 5.98
CA ASP A 115 -23.88 19.47 5.32
C ASP A 115 -22.72 20.26 5.96
N GLY A 116 -21.57 20.26 5.27
CA GLY A 116 -20.36 20.98 5.65
C GLY A 116 -20.43 22.51 5.50
N THR A 117 -21.53 23.06 4.96
CA THR A 117 -21.69 24.51 4.73
C THR A 117 -22.49 25.23 5.82
N LEU A 118 -23.09 24.47 6.73
CA LEU A 118 -23.96 25.03 7.77
C LEU A 118 -23.21 26.01 8.68
N PRO A 119 -23.85 27.09 9.12
CA PRO A 119 -23.37 27.86 10.25
C PRO A 119 -23.21 26.96 11.48
N LYS A 120 -22.12 27.16 12.23
CA LYS A 120 -21.72 26.29 13.36
C LYS A 120 -22.84 26.09 14.38
N GLU A 121 -23.67 27.10 14.59
CA GLU A 121 -24.78 27.13 15.55
C GLU A 121 -25.92 26.20 15.12
N LYS A 122 -26.05 25.90 13.83
CA LYS A 122 -27.08 25.00 13.27
C LYS A 122 -26.63 23.54 13.19
N VAL A 123 -25.33 23.27 13.31
CA VAL A 123 -24.78 21.92 13.15
C VAL A 123 -25.37 20.93 14.18
N ALA A 124 -25.55 21.35 15.43
CA ALA A 124 -26.11 20.47 16.47
C ALA A 124 -27.56 20.05 16.18
N GLU A 125 -28.39 21.00 15.72
CA GLU A 125 -29.77 20.73 15.31
C GLU A 125 -29.81 19.82 14.06
N PHE A 126 -28.96 20.11 13.07
CA PHE A 126 -28.80 19.27 11.88
C PHE A 126 -28.48 17.82 12.25
N CYS A 127 -27.49 17.60 13.12
CA CYS A 127 -27.08 16.26 13.56
C CYS A 127 -28.24 15.50 14.21
N LYS A 128 -29.01 16.17 15.08
CA LYS A 128 -30.19 15.58 15.73
C LYS A 128 -31.27 15.21 14.69
N ASN A 129 -31.50 16.08 13.72
CA ASN A 129 -32.48 15.83 12.65
C ASN A 129 -32.02 14.71 11.70
N TYR A 130 -30.72 14.56 11.49
CA TYR A 130 -30.14 13.47 10.70
C TYR A 130 -30.42 12.10 11.34
N ASP A 131 -30.16 11.96 12.65
CA ASP A 131 -30.49 10.75 13.39
C ASP A 131 -32.01 10.49 13.44
N ALA A 132 -32.82 11.55 13.61
CA ALA A 132 -34.29 11.43 13.64
C ALA A 132 -34.86 10.94 12.30
N GLN A 133 -34.29 11.36 11.15
CA GLN A 133 -34.69 10.86 9.83
C GLN A 133 -34.38 9.38 9.67
N ILE A 134 -33.22 8.93 10.14
CA ILE A 134 -32.84 7.51 10.16
C ILE A 134 -33.85 6.70 11.00
N GLU A 135 -34.18 7.19 12.20
CA GLU A 135 -35.15 6.52 13.09
C GLU A 135 -36.57 6.49 12.50
N ALA A 136 -37.02 7.57 11.85
CA ALA A 136 -38.33 7.64 11.21
C ALA A 136 -38.50 6.62 10.07
N LEU A 137 -37.41 6.21 9.42
CA LEU A 137 -37.39 5.17 8.39
C LEU A 137 -37.24 3.74 8.96
N GLY A 138 -37.21 3.59 10.28
CA GLY A 138 -37.03 2.31 10.95
C GLY A 138 -35.59 1.82 10.96
N GLY A 139 -34.63 2.75 10.90
CA GLY A 139 -33.18 2.49 10.92
C GLY A 139 -32.60 2.09 9.57
N ILE A 140 -31.26 2.05 9.51
CA ILE A 140 -30.50 1.63 8.33
C ILE A 140 -30.60 0.11 8.16
N ASP A 141 -30.97 -0.37 6.97
CA ASP A 141 -31.06 -1.80 6.68
C ASP A 141 -29.68 -2.43 6.53
N LEU A 142 -28.75 -1.74 5.89
CA LEU A 142 -27.36 -2.16 5.73
C LEU A 142 -26.42 -0.95 5.76
N GLN A 143 -25.47 -0.95 6.68
CA GLN A 143 -24.39 0.04 6.75
C GLN A 143 -23.09 -0.60 6.25
N ILE A 144 -22.47 0.01 5.24
CA ILE A 144 -21.09 -0.30 4.88
C ILE A 144 -20.12 0.64 5.58
N LEU A 145 -18.98 0.12 6.02
CA LEU A 145 -17.94 0.86 6.74
C LEU A 145 -16.56 0.54 6.13
N GLY A 146 -15.69 1.54 6.09
CA GLY A 146 -14.24 1.32 6.07
C GLY A 146 -13.66 1.36 7.50
N VAL A 147 -12.38 1.02 7.65
CA VAL A 147 -11.65 1.18 8.92
C VAL A 147 -10.37 2.00 8.74
N GLY A 148 -10.23 3.03 9.58
CA GLY A 148 -9.03 3.86 9.67
C GLY A 148 -7.84 3.12 10.28
N ARG A 149 -6.62 3.65 10.12
CA ARG A 149 -5.42 3.07 10.78
C ARG A 149 -5.51 3.10 12.31
N THR A 150 -6.26 4.05 12.85
CA THR A 150 -6.56 4.19 14.29
C THR A 150 -7.75 3.34 14.75
N GLY A 151 -8.41 2.64 13.83
CA GLY A 151 -9.62 1.86 14.11
C GLY A 151 -10.89 2.70 14.13
N HIS A 152 -10.82 3.94 13.65
CA HIS A 152 -12.02 4.76 13.46
C HIS A 152 -12.96 4.15 12.39
N ILE A 153 -14.26 4.38 12.57
CA ILE A 153 -15.32 4.12 11.59
C ILE A 153 -16.07 5.43 11.35
N GLY A 154 -16.18 5.85 10.09
CA GLY A 154 -16.41 7.27 9.77
C GLY A 154 -15.32 8.15 10.42
N PHE A 155 -15.65 9.34 10.92
CA PHE A 155 -14.71 10.13 11.74
C PHE A 155 -14.83 9.87 13.25
N ASN A 156 -15.27 8.69 13.68
CA ASN A 156 -15.26 8.34 15.10
C ASN A 156 -13.83 8.01 15.54
N GLU A 157 -13.08 9.05 15.92
CA GLU A 157 -11.69 8.97 16.37
C GLU A 157 -11.51 8.25 17.73
N PRO A 158 -10.29 7.81 18.08
CA PRO A 158 -9.98 7.29 19.41
C PRO A 158 -10.54 8.17 20.54
N GLY A 159 -11.22 7.55 21.50
CA GLY A 159 -11.99 8.20 22.56
C GLY A 159 -13.48 8.37 22.24
N SER A 160 -13.94 8.04 21.03
CA SER A 160 -15.35 8.02 20.68
C SER A 160 -16.07 6.84 21.35
N SER A 161 -17.10 7.12 22.15
CA SER A 161 -17.86 6.08 22.84
C SER A 161 -18.99 5.49 21.99
N GLU A 162 -19.43 4.27 22.34
CA GLU A 162 -20.58 3.60 21.72
C GLU A 162 -21.93 4.33 21.86
N ARG A 163 -22.01 5.34 22.73
CA ARG A 163 -23.22 6.15 22.96
C ARG A 163 -23.27 7.41 22.12
N THR A 164 -22.22 7.66 21.34
CA THR A 164 -22.16 8.85 20.50
C THR A 164 -23.21 8.80 19.40
N THR A 165 -23.93 9.89 19.24
CA THR A 165 -24.87 10.15 18.13
C THR A 165 -24.16 10.95 17.03
N THR A 166 -24.87 11.28 15.95
CA THR A 166 -24.34 12.16 14.91
C THR A 166 -23.89 13.48 15.56
N ARG A 167 -22.67 13.94 15.22
CA ARG A 167 -22.04 15.10 15.86
C ARG A 167 -20.95 15.73 14.99
N MET A 168 -20.60 16.95 15.33
CA MET A 168 -19.32 17.55 14.92
C MET A 168 -18.19 16.99 15.78
N ILE A 169 -17.07 16.64 15.14
CA ILE A 169 -15.87 16.12 15.80
C ILE A 169 -14.62 16.86 15.31
N THR A 170 -13.60 16.93 16.17
CA THR A 170 -12.25 17.35 15.79
C THR A 170 -11.49 16.14 15.30
N LEU A 171 -10.86 16.25 14.12
CA LEU A 171 -10.12 15.14 13.51
C LEU A 171 -8.81 14.87 14.25
N ASP A 172 -8.46 13.59 14.38
CA ASP A 172 -7.18 13.17 14.92
C ASP A 172 -6.04 13.55 13.97
N GLN A 173 -4.84 13.77 14.52
CA GLN A 173 -3.68 14.10 13.70
C GLN A 173 -3.36 12.98 12.69
N VAL A 174 -3.50 11.70 13.06
CA VAL A 174 -3.27 10.58 12.15
C VAL A 174 -4.27 10.60 10.99
N THR A 175 -5.53 10.91 11.25
CA THR A 175 -6.56 11.04 10.21
C THR A 175 -6.25 12.20 9.27
N ARG A 176 -5.77 13.33 9.80
CA ARG A 176 -5.34 14.47 8.96
C ARG A 176 -4.12 14.12 8.11
N ILE A 177 -3.15 13.39 8.65
CA ILE A 177 -2.00 12.91 7.89
C ILE A 177 -2.44 11.93 6.79
N ASP A 178 -3.32 10.97 7.10
CA ASP A 178 -3.84 10.00 6.12
C ASP A 178 -4.61 10.70 4.97
N ALA A 179 -5.28 11.82 5.25
CA ALA A 179 -6.00 12.61 4.25
C ALA A 179 -5.12 13.66 3.53
N ALA A 180 -3.91 13.95 4.02
CA ALA A 180 -3.10 15.06 3.54
C ALA A 180 -2.80 15.01 2.04
N SER A 181 -2.62 13.82 1.48
CA SER A 181 -2.41 13.62 0.04
C SER A 181 -3.58 14.14 -0.80
N ASP A 182 -4.82 13.95 -0.34
CA ASP A 182 -6.03 14.40 -1.04
C ASP A 182 -6.25 15.92 -0.90
N PHE A 183 -5.70 16.51 0.16
CA PHE A 183 -5.78 17.94 0.46
C PHE A 183 -4.54 18.74 0.03
N TYR A 184 -3.57 18.09 -0.62
CA TYR A 184 -2.32 18.73 -1.05
C TYR A 184 -1.53 19.34 0.12
N GLY A 185 -1.51 18.66 1.27
CA GLY A 185 -0.84 19.09 2.50
C GLY A 185 -1.71 18.88 3.75
N GLU A 186 -1.10 18.53 4.87
CA GLU A 186 -1.82 18.34 6.15
C GLU A 186 -2.48 19.66 6.60
N GLU A 187 -1.82 20.78 6.36
CA GLU A 187 -2.28 22.13 6.68
C GLU A 187 -3.58 22.52 5.98
N ASN A 188 -3.86 21.90 4.84
CA ASN A 188 -5.07 22.12 4.06
C ASN A 188 -6.23 21.22 4.50
N VAL A 189 -5.97 20.19 5.30
CA VAL A 189 -7.01 19.29 5.81
C VAL A 189 -7.83 19.99 6.90
N PRO A 190 -9.16 20.08 6.76
CA PRO A 190 -10.03 20.65 7.78
C PRO A 190 -9.80 20.01 9.15
N SER A 191 -9.84 20.82 10.20
CA SER A 191 -9.65 20.33 11.57
C SER A 191 -10.88 19.61 12.15
N LYS A 192 -12.03 19.71 11.46
CA LYS A 192 -13.31 19.18 11.93
C LYS A 192 -14.09 18.50 10.82
N ALA A 193 -15.01 17.65 11.23
CA ALA A 193 -16.00 17.02 10.36
C ALA A 193 -17.33 16.85 11.11
N VAL A 194 -18.41 16.63 10.36
CA VAL A 194 -19.66 16.11 10.89
C VAL A 194 -19.70 14.62 10.57
N THR A 195 -20.00 13.78 11.56
CA THR A 195 -20.00 12.31 11.41
C THR A 195 -21.17 11.70 12.17
N MET A 196 -21.73 10.62 11.62
CA MET A 196 -22.55 9.66 12.35
C MET A 196 -21.76 9.14 13.55
N GLY A 197 -22.41 9.04 14.69
CA GLY A 197 -21.80 8.49 15.89
C GLY A 197 -21.76 6.96 15.89
N VAL A 198 -20.90 6.38 16.74
CA VAL A 198 -20.82 4.92 16.88
C VAL A 198 -22.19 4.35 17.28
N GLY A 199 -22.92 5.03 18.17
CA GLY A 199 -24.26 4.62 18.58
C GLY A 199 -25.28 4.70 17.44
N THR A 200 -25.17 5.69 16.55
CA THR A 200 -26.00 5.76 15.34
C THR A 200 -25.71 4.57 14.42
N ILE A 201 -24.42 4.27 14.16
CA ILE A 201 -23.98 3.14 13.33
C ILE A 201 -24.49 1.81 13.88
N MET A 202 -24.35 1.60 15.20
CA MET A 202 -24.74 0.36 15.90
C MET A 202 -26.26 0.09 15.91
N LYS A 203 -27.09 1.08 15.55
CA LYS A 203 -28.55 0.90 15.37
C LYS A 203 -28.92 0.31 13.99
N SER A 204 -27.97 0.16 13.08
CA SER A 204 -28.21 -0.47 11.77
C SER A 204 -28.65 -1.92 11.95
N LYS A 205 -29.44 -2.48 11.02
CA LYS A 205 -29.88 -3.89 11.09
C LYS A 205 -28.78 -4.87 10.70
N ARG A 206 -27.85 -4.41 9.86
CA ARG A 206 -26.68 -5.15 9.40
C ARG A 206 -25.53 -4.20 9.15
N ILE A 207 -24.32 -4.63 9.49
CA ILE A 207 -23.08 -3.87 9.25
C ILE A 207 -22.11 -4.74 8.44
N ILE A 208 -21.52 -4.16 7.40
CA ILE A 208 -20.39 -4.75 6.68
C ILE A 208 -19.20 -3.80 6.81
N MET A 209 -18.14 -4.24 7.49
CA MET A 209 -16.88 -3.50 7.56
C MET A 209 -15.88 -4.09 6.56
N MET A 210 -15.28 -3.24 5.72
CA MET A 210 -14.33 -3.62 4.69
C MET A 210 -12.94 -3.06 4.98
N ALA A 211 -11.89 -3.85 4.73
CA ALA A 211 -10.52 -3.39 4.83
C ALA A 211 -9.61 -4.10 3.80
N TRP A 212 -8.88 -3.31 3.01
CA TRP A 212 -7.98 -3.80 1.96
C TRP A 212 -6.53 -3.45 2.27
N GLY A 213 -5.63 -4.35 1.88
CA GLY A 213 -4.19 -4.14 1.98
C GLY A 213 -3.60 -4.40 3.37
N GLU A 214 -2.32 -4.76 3.36
CA GLU A 214 -1.57 -5.16 4.54
C GLU A 214 -1.40 -4.02 5.55
N GLY A 215 -1.42 -2.75 5.11
CA GLY A 215 -1.45 -1.57 5.97
C GLY A 215 -2.64 -1.49 6.94
N LYS A 216 -3.72 -2.25 6.70
CA LYS A 216 -4.88 -2.36 7.61
C LYS A 216 -4.84 -3.59 8.51
N SER A 217 -3.94 -4.54 8.27
CA SER A 217 -3.96 -5.85 8.94
C SER A 217 -3.81 -5.77 10.46
N ALA A 218 -2.92 -4.93 10.95
CA ALA A 218 -2.69 -4.78 12.39
C ALA A 218 -3.90 -4.20 13.13
N ILE A 219 -4.59 -3.22 12.52
CA ILE A 219 -5.77 -2.61 13.13
C ILE A 219 -7.00 -3.50 13.01
N VAL A 220 -7.13 -4.24 11.90
CA VAL A 220 -8.17 -5.27 11.71
C VAL A 220 -8.06 -6.34 12.80
N LYS A 221 -6.86 -6.85 13.07
CA LYS A 221 -6.63 -7.79 14.18
C LYS A 221 -7.14 -7.24 15.51
N LYS A 222 -6.78 -6.00 15.84
CA LYS A 222 -7.24 -5.36 17.08
C LYS A 222 -8.76 -5.19 17.12
N ALA A 223 -9.36 -4.82 15.99
CA ALA A 223 -10.81 -4.63 15.86
C ALA A 223 -11.60 -5.94 16.04
N VAL A 224 -11.09 -7.04 15.48
CA VAL A 224 -11.79 -8.33 15.42
C VAL A 224 -11.46 -9.23 16.62
N GLU A 225 -10.22 -9.25 17.09
CA GLU A 225 -9.75 -10.18 18.12
C GLU A 225 -9.50 -9.48 19.47
N GLY A 226 -9.20 -8.18 19.44
CA GLY A 226 -8.84 -7.39 20.61
C GLY A 226 -9.99 -7.14 21.59
N PRO A 227 -9.70 -6.57 22.77
CA PRO A 227 -10.74 -6.15 23.71
C PRO A 227 -11.52 -4.95 23.16
N ILE A 228 -12.78 -4.83 23.57
CA ILE A 228 -13.60 -3.65 23.26
C ILE A 228 -13.05 -2.44 24.01
N THR A 229 -12.75 -1.36 23.28
CA THR A 229 -12.17 -0.12 23.82
C THR A 229 -12.55 1.09 22.97
N ASP A 230 -12.76 2.24 23.60
CA ASP A 230 -12.99 3.51 22.90
C ASP A 230 -11.76 4.03 22.16
N GLN A 231 -10.56 3.51 22.47
CA GLN A 231 -9.33 3.83 21.75
C GLN A 231 -9.33 3.25 20.32
N ILE A 232 -10.17 2.25 20.06
CA ILE A 232 -10.33 1.59 18.76
C ILE A 232 -11.83 1.44 18.51
N PRO A 233 -12.53 2.49 18.03
CA PRO A 233 -13.99 2.51 17.95
C PRO A 233 -14.61 1.38 17.13
N SER A 234 -13.90 0.83 16.13
CA SER A 234 -14.34 -0.36 15.39
C SER A 234 -14.52 -1.61 16.27
N THR A 235 -13.90 -1.68 17.46
CA THR A 235 -14.10 -2.80 18.39
C THR A 235 -15.52 -2.86 18.96
N PHE A 236 -16.26 -1.76 18.97
CA PHE A 236 -17.67 -1.78 19.40
C PHE A 236 -18.55 -2.63 18.47
N LEU A 237 -18.14 -2.84 17.21
CA LEU A 237 -18.84 -3.70 16.27
C LEU A 237 -18.93 -5.16 16.74
N GLN A 238 -18.07 -5.60 17.67
CA GLN A 238 -18.15 -6.90 18.34
C GLN A 238 -19.46 -7.11 19.12
N ARG A 239 -20.15 -6.03 19.51
CA ARG A 239 -21.43 -6.10 20.24
C ARG A 239 -22.64 -6.17 19.31
N HIS A 240 -22.45 -5.88 18.03
CA HIS A 240 -23.55 -5.81 17.09
C HIS A 240 -23.90 -7.23 16.61
N PRO A 241 -25.19 -7.64 16.68
CA PRO A 241 -25.58 -9.04 16.45
C PRO A 241 -25.45 -9.48 14.97
N ASN A 242 -25.25 -8.55 14.03
CA ASN A 242 -25.22 -8.83 12.61
C ASN A 242 -24.15 -8.00 11.88
N THR A 243 -22.90 -8.20 12.29
CA THR A 243 -21.73 -7.60 11.64
C THR A 243 -20.94 -8.66 10.88
N LEU A 244 -20.48 -8.31 9.68
CA LEU A 244 -19.51 -9.09 8.91
C LEU A 244 -18.29 -8.22 8.57
N VAL A 245 -17.10 -8.74 8.82
CA VAL A 245 -15.85 -8.14 8.35
C VAL A 245 -15.43 -8.82 7.06
N ILE A 246 -15.08 -8.04 6.05
CA ILE A 246 -14.65 -8.51 4.74
C ILE A 246 -13.26 -7.98 4.46
N LEU A 247 -12.33 -8.88 4.16
CA LEU A 247 -10.91 -8.61 3.99
C LEU A 247 -10.40 -9.20 2.66
N ASP A 248 -9.36 -8.58 2.11
CA ASP A 248 -8.47 -9.26 1.17
C ASP A 248 -7.39 -10.05 1.96
N GLU A 249 -6.65 -10.92 1.28
CA GLU A 249 -5.59 -11.71 1.91
C GLU A 249 -4.59 -10.83 2.67
N ALA A 250 -4.19 -9.70 2.07
CA ALA A 250 -3.24 -8.78 2.65
C ALA A 250 -3.74 -8.16 3.96
N ALA A 251 -5.00 -7.69 4.04
CA ALA A 251 -5.58 -7.15 5.27
C ALA A 251 -5.83 -8.23 6.35
N SER A 252 -5.89 -9.50 5.97
CA SER A 252 -6.04 -10.62 6.91
C SER A 252 -4.73 -11.10 7.54
N SER A 253 -3.56 -10.65 7.05
CA SER A 253 -2.25 -11.25 7.34
C SER A 253 -1.86 -11.31 8.83
N ASN A 254 -2.42 -10.44 9.66
CA ASN A 254 -2.16 -10.41 11.10
C ASN A 254 -3.20 -11.15 11.96
N LEU A 255 -4.33 -11.58 11.38
CA LEU A 255 -5.32 -12.40 12.08
C LEU A 255 -4.66 -13.69 12.56
N THR A 256 -5.02 -14.14 13.76
CA THR A 256 -4.39 -15.29 14.41
C THR A 256 -4.59 -16.56 13.58
N ALA A 257 -5.75 -16.75 12.94
CA ALA A 257 -6.01 -17.87 12.04
C ALA A 257 -5.13 -17.87 10.77
N VAL A 258 -4.55 -16.74 10.37
CA VAL A 258 -3.69 -16.61 9.18
C VAL A 258 -2.20 -16.56 9.57
N LYS A 259 -1.88 -15.80 10.61
CA LYS A 259 -0.51 -15.59 11.08
C LYS A 259 0.03 -16.81 11.81
N THR A 260 -0.81 -17.45 12.62
CA THR A 260 -0.45 -18.58 13.50
C THR A 260 -1.57 -19.63 13.49
N PRO A 261 -1.90 -20.22 12.32
CA PRO A 261 -3.03 -21.14 12.17
C PRO A 261 -2.98 -22.33 13.14
N TRP A 262 -1.78 -22.79 13.49
CA TRP A 262 -1.54 -23.90 14.43
C TRP A 262 -2.02 -23.65 15.87
N LEU A 263 -2.32 -22.40 16.24
CA LEU A 263 -2.91 -22.09 17.54
C LEU A 263 -4.43 -22.29 17.57
N VAL A 264 -5.06 -22.35 16.40
CA VAL A 264 -6.50 -22.30 16.22
C VAL A 264 -7.05 -23.62 15.71
N ASP A 265 -6.35 -24.27 14.77
CA ASP A 265 -6.77 -25.52 14.16
C ASP A 265 -5.57 -26.42 13.82
N THR A 266 -5.86 -27.68 13.53
CA THR A 266 -4.94 -28.63 12.93
C THR A 266 -4.46 -28.14 11.57
N CYS A 267 -3.15 -28.25 11.33
CA CYS A 267 -2.50 -27.74 10.14
C CYS A 267 -1.91 -28.87 9.32
N VAL A 268 -1.97 -28.75 7.99
CA VAL A 268 -1.11 -29.54 7.11
C VAL A 268 0.24 -28.87 7.05
N TRP A 269 1.26 -29.52 7.63
CA TRP A 269 2.60 -28.96 7.75
C TRP A 269 3.40 -29.14 6.46
N ASP A 270 3.80 -28.02 5.86
CA ASP A 270 4.81 -27.96 4.81
C ASP A 270 6.06 -27.20 5.29
N ASP A 271 7.10 -27.18 4.45
CA ASP A 271 8.37 -26.52 4.78
C ASP A 271 8.22 -25.03 5.07
N LYS A 272 7.25 -24.36 4.43
CA LYS A 272 7.00 -22.92 4.62
C LYS A 272 6.32 -22.68 5.97
N LEU A 273 5.29 -23.45 6.29
CA LEU A 273 4.54 -23.32 7.53
C LEU A 273 5.39 -23.70 8.74
N ILE A 274 6.20 -24.76 8.64
CA ILE A 274 7.16 -25.15 9.69
C ILE A 274 8.15 -24.02 9.94
N ARG A 275 8.73 -23.44 8.88
CA ARG A 275 9.66 -22.31 9.00
C ARG A 275 9.01 -21.11 9.68
N LYS A 276 7.80 -20.72 9.24
CA LYS A 276 7.00 -19.65 9.84
C LYS A 276 6.74 -19.90 11.33
N ALA A 277 6.33 -21.11 11.69
CA ALA A 277 6.04 -21.47 13.07
C ALA A 277 7.28 -21.41 13.98
N ILE A 278 8.44 -21.84 13.47
CA ILE A 278 9.68 -21.84 14.24
C ILE A 278 10.26 -20.43 14.40
N VAL A 279 10.23 -19.60 13.35
CA VAL A 279 10.61 -18.19 13.45
C VAL A 279 9.73 -17.48 14.49
N TRP A 280 8.41 -17.73 14.44
CA TRP A 280 7.48 -17.21 15.45
C TRP A 280 7.81 -17.73 16.86
N LEU A 281 8.08 -19.04 17.02
CA LEU A 281 8.42 -19.63 18.31
C LEU A 281 9.68 -18.99 18.91
N CYS A 282 10.74 -18.85 18.12
CA CYS A 282 11.96 -18.15 18.51
C CYS A 282 11.68 -16.75 19.06
N GLN A 283 10.78 -16.00 18.41
CA GLN A 283 10.39 -14.66 18.84
C GLN A 283 9.57 -14.67 20.15
N GLN A 284 8.77 -15.70 20.40
CA GLN A 284 8.00 -15.85 21.64
C GLN A 284 8.90 -16.19 22.83
N VAL A 285 9.75 -17.22 22.69
CA VAL A 285 10.59 -17.70 23.79
C VAL A 285 11.93 -16.98 23.90
N LYS A 286 12.24 -16.07 22.97
CA LYS A 286 13.51 -15.33 22.88
C LYS A 286 14.73 -16.26 22.85
N LYS A 287 14.65 -17.32 22.03
CA LYS A 287 15.74 -18.29 21.81
C LYS A 287 16.06 -18.41 20.32
N PRO A 288 17.36 -18.50 19.96
CA PRO A 288 17.77 -18.93 18.63
C PRO A 288 17.23 -20.32 18.25
N ILE A 289 17.14 -20.59 16.95
CA ILE A 289 16.52 -21.82 16.40
C ILE A 289 17.14 -23.07 17.02
N LEU A 290 18.48 -23.16 17.04
CA LEU A 290 19.19 -24.33 17.52
C LEU A 290 19.13 -24.52 19.05
N LYS A 291 18.55 -23.57 19.80
CA LYS A 291 18.34 -23.67 21.26
C LYS A 291 16.90 -24.04 21.64
N LEU A 292 16.00 -24.20 20.67
CA LEU A 292 14.64 -24.65 20.94
C LEU A 292 14.63 -26.12 21.36
N THR A 293 13.80 -26.45 22.33
CA THR A 293 13.65 -27.79 22.92
C THR A 293 12.26 -28.36 22.62
N ASN A 294 12.06 -29.68 22.76
CA ASN A 294 10.74 -30.29 22.62
C ASN A 294 9.68 -29.61 23.52
N HIS A 295 10.08 -29.16 24.72
CA HIS A 295 9.19 -28.46 25.64
C HIS A 295 8.69 -27.13 25.06
N ASP A 296 9.57 -26.36 24.40
CA ASP A 296 9.19 -25.09 23.77
C ASP A 296 8.08 -25.28 22.71
N TYR A 297 8.19 -26.33 21.88
CA TYR A 297 7.16 -26.66 20.87
C TYR A 297 5.84 -27.09 21.52
N MET A 298 5.89 -27.95 22.54
CA MET A 298 4.69 -28.49 23.20
C MET A 298 3.89 -27.39 23.92
N GLU A 299 4.55 -26.49 24.65
CA GLU A 299 3.88 -25.39 25.37
C GLU A 299 3.23 -24.35 24.44
N HIS A 300 3.60 -24.34 23.16
CA HIS A 300 3.12 -23.37 22.18
C HIS A 300 2.29 -24.00 21.05
N GLY A 301 1.70 -25.17 21.29
CA GLY A 301 0.73 -25.79 20.37
C GLY A 301 1.33 -26.35 19.08
N MET A 302 2.63 -26.66 19.07
CA MET A 302 3.35 -27.20 17.90
C MET A 302 3.81 -28.65 18.13
N GLY A 303 3.10 -29.41 18.95
CA GLY A 303 3.41 -30.82 19.21
C GLY A 303 3.31 -31.69 17.95
N ASP A 304 2.42 -31.36 17.02
CA ASP A 304 2.23 -32.09 15.77
C ASP A 304 3.49 -32.08 14.90
N ILE A 305 4.24 -30.97 14.88
CA ILE A 305 5.53 -30.89 14.20
C ILE A 305 6.48 -31.96 14.75
N LEU A 306 6.51 -32.15 16.07
CA LEU A 306 7.41 -33.13 16.69
C LEU A 306 6.98 -34.58 16.39
N ASN A 307 5.68 -34.82 16.33
CA ASN A 307 5.13 -36.14 16.04
C ASN A 307 5.37 -36.55 14.58
N GLU A 308 5.24 -35.61 13.64
CA GLU A 308 5.34 -35.88 12.20
C GLU A 308 6.78 -35.80 11.67
N PHE A 309 7.58 -34.85 12.15
CA PHE A 309 8.92 -34.54 11.60
C PHE A 309 10.08 -34.89 12.54
N GLY A 310 9.79 -35.44 13.72
CA GLY A 310 10.77 -35.92 14.69
C GLY A 310 11.14 -34.90 15.76
N THR A 311 12.27 -35.11 16.42
CA THR A 311 12.67 -34.29 17.57
C THR A 311 12.90 -32.82 17.21
N ALA A 312 12.78 -31.91 18.18
CA ALA A 312 13.08 -30.49 17.97
C ALA A 312 14.47 -30.30 17.36
N TYR A 313 15.47 -31.10 17.77
CA TYR A 313 16.81 -31.06 17.18
C TYR A 313 16.83 -31.23 15.66
N GLN A 314 16.11 -32.23 15.14
CA GLN A 314 16.06 -32.52 13.69
C GLN A 314 15.37 -31.39 12.92
N VAL A 315 14.24 -30.93 13.44
CA VAL A 315 13.44 -29.86 12.84
C VAL A 315 14.20 -28.52 12.87
N ASN A 316 14.83 -28.19 14.00
CA ASN A 316 15.63 -26.97 14.17
C ASN A 316 16.77 -26.91 13.15
N ILE A 317 17.51 -28.01 12.95
CA ILE A 317 18.61 -28.05 11.96
C ILE A 317 18.08 -27.83 10.55
N LYS A 318 16.96 -28.47 10.20
CA LYS A 318 16.34 -28.30 8.88
C LYS A 318 16.01 -26.83 8.61
N VAL A 319 15.32 -26.17 9.55
CA VAL A 319 14.92 -24.76 9.38
C VAL A 319 16.08 -23.79 9.48
N PHE A 320 17.06 -24.06 10.36
CA PHE A 320 18.30 -23.30 10.40
C PHE A 320 19.03 -23.33 9.06
N ASN A 321 19.17 -24.51 8.45
CA ASN A 321 19.80 -24.65 7.13
C ASN A 321 18.98 -23.97 6.04
N GLN A 322 17.64 -24.08 6.07
CA GLN A 322 16.80 -23.37 5.10
C GLN A 322 17.02 -21.86 5.13
N LEU A 323 17.09 -21.24 6.31
CA LEU A 323 17.37 -19.81 6.46
C LEU A 323 18.83 -19.46 6.16
N GLN A 324 19.79 -20.33 6.51
CA GLN A 324 21.18 -20.13 6.14
C GLN A 324 21.35 -20.11 4.61
N HIS A 325 20.63 -20.97 3.89
CA HIS A 325 20.67 -21.08 2.43
C HIS A 325 20.06 -19.87 1.72
N THR A 326 19.29 -19.01 2.39
CA THR A 326 18.82 -17.75 1.80
C THR A 326 19.96 -16.73 1.70
N ILE A 327 20.99 -16.83 2.54
CA ILE A 327 22.07 -15.83 2.64
C ILE A 327 23.05 -16.00 1.47
N THR A 328 23.22 -14.96 0.67
CA THR A 328 24.18 -14.97 -0.44
C THR A 328 24.88 -13.64 -0.64
N GLY A 329 26.21 -13.68 -0.75
CA GLY A 329 27.01 -12.55 -1.23
C GLY A 329 27.03 -12.40 -2.76
N TRP A 330 26.40 -13.32 -3.49
CA TRP A 330 26.37 -13.33 -4.97
C TRP A 330 24.91 -13.34 -5.45
N PRO A 331 24.23 -12.18 -5.44
CA PRO A 331 22.81 -12.08 -5.81
C PRO A 331 22.55 -12.46 -7.28
N GLY A 332 23.54 -12.32 -8.17
CA GLY A 332 23.46 -12.80 -9.54
C GLY A 332 24.04 -14.20 -9.76
N GLY A 333 24.34 -14.94 -8.69
CA GLY A 333 24.93 -16.28 -8.72
C GLY A 333 26.44 -16.28 -8.91
N LYS A 334 27.14 -17.12 -8.13
CA LYS A 334 28.61 -17.19 -8.15
C LYS A 334 29.08 -18.12 -9.29
N PRO A 335 29.86 -17.65 -10.26
CA PRO A 335 30.37 -18.52 -11.32
C PRO A 335 31.37 -19.54 -10.76
N ASN A 336 31.41 -20.73 -11.36
CA ASN A 336 32.33 -21.82 -11.00
C ASN A 336 32.23 -22.30 -9.53
N ALA A 337 31.06 -22.16 -8.92
CA ALA A 337 30.79 -22.62 -7.56
C ALA A 337 29.55 -23.51 -7.54
N ASP A 338 29.47 -24.41 -6.56
CA ASP A 338 28.23 -25.14 -6.28
C ASP A 338 27.13 -24.16 -5.83
N ASP A 339 25.97 -24.30 -6.48
CA ASP A 339 24.77 -23.50 -6.28
C ASP A 339 23.57 -24.35 -5.83
N SER A 340 23.76 -25.64 -5.51
CA SER A 340 22.71 -26.57 -5.07
C SER A 340 21.83 -26.04 -3.93
N HIS A 341 22.41 -25.19 -3.08
CA HIS A 341 21.74 -24.59 -1.91
C HIS A 341 21.76 -23.06 -1.93
N ARG A 342 22.03 -22.44 -3.09
CA ARG A 342 22.05 -20.98 -3.22
C ARG A 342 20.71 -20.48 -3.75
N PRO A 343 20.31 -19.23 -3.41
CA PRO A 343 19.06 -18.66 -3.93
C PRO A 343 19.07 -18.47 -5.45
N GLU A 344 20.25 -18.27 -6.02
CA GLU A 344 20.43 -17.98 -7.44
C GLU A 344 21.48 -18.89 -8.09
N ARG A 345 21.20 -19.25 -9.35
CA ARG A 345 22.00 -20.15 -10.18
C ARG A 345 23.31 -19.52 -10.66
N ALA A 346 24.36 -20.32 -10.74
CA ALA A 346 25.70 -19.90 -11.15
C ALA A 346 25.79 -19.52 -12.64
N THR A 347 25.01 -20.17 -13.50
CA THR A 347 25.02 -19.96 -14.96
C THR A 347 23.66 -19.49 -15.47
N PRO A 348 23.60 -18.57 -16.46
CA PRO A 348 24.72 -17.94 -17.17
C PRO A 348 25.46 -16.88 -16.34
N PHE A 349 26.70 -16.58 -16.72
CA PHE A 349 27.51 -15.48 -16.16
C PHE A 349 28.29 -14.78 -17.28
N PRO A 350 28.27 -13.44 -17.39
CA PRO A 350 27.48 -12.50 -16.59
C PRO A 350 25.97 -12.60 -16.90
N LYS A 351 25.12 -12.13 -15.98
CA LYS A 351 23.68 -12.03 -16.19
C LYS A 351 23.29 -10.65 -16.72
N ARG A 352 22.20 -10.62 -17.49
CA ARG A 352 21.46 -9.40 -17.82
C ARG A 352 20.36 -9.24 -16.78
N VAL A 353 20.30 -8.08 -16.14
CA VAL A 353 19.38 -7.79 -15.05
C VAL A 353 18.56 -6.55 -15.39
N ILE A 354 17.25 -6.59 -15.13
CA ILE A 354 16.40 -5.40 -15.13
C ILE A 354 15.94 -5.14 -13.71
N ILE A 355 16.12 -3.92 -13.21
CA ILE A 355 15.54 -3.43 -11.98
C ILE A 355 14.40 -2.47 -12.36
N PHE A 356 13.15 -2.88 -12.14
CA PHE A 356 12.01 -1.99 -12.29
C PHE A 356 11.85 -1.14 -11.05
N SER A 357 11.82 0.17 -11.25
CA SER A 357 11.79 1.18 -10.20
C SER A 357 10.52 2.03 -10.37
N PRO A 358 9.46 1.80 -9.56
CA PRO A 358 8.21 2.54 -9.65
C PRO A 358 8.42 4.05 -9.57
N HIS A 359 9.18 4.50 -8.56
CA HIS A 359 9.68 5.86 -8.43
C HIS A 359 11.19 5.91 -8.64
N PRO A 360 11.75 7.03 -9.12
CA PRO A 360 13.16 7.13 -9.52
C PRO A 360 14.23 6.72 -8.49
N ASP A 361 13.90 6.64 -7.22
CA ASP A 361 14.79 6.33 -6.08
C ASP A 361 14.53 4.95 -5.44
N ASP A 362 13.48 4.24 -5.87
CA ASP A 362 13.10 2.93 -5.32
C ASP A 362 14.17 1.85 -5.57
N ASP A 363 14.93 1.97 -6.66
CA ASP A 363 16.04 1.07 -7.01
C ASP A 363 17.15 1.09 -5.95
N VAL A 364 17.51 2.29 -5.46
CA VAL A 364 18.60 2.49 -4.49
C VAL A 364 18.12 2.44 -3.04
N ILE A 365 16.90 2.91 -2.74
CA ILE A 365 16.31 2.83 -1.40
C ILE A 365 16.06 1.37 -1.02
N SER A 366 15.46 0.61 -1.94
CA SER A 366 14.96 -0.73 -1.62
C SER A 366 16.05 -1.78 -1.73
N MET A 367 16.84 -1.74 -2.81
CA MET A 367 17.81 -2.78 -3.14
C MET A 367 19.19 -2.24 -3.57
N GLY A 368 19.53 -1.01 -3.15
CA GLY A 368 20.75 -0.34 -3.60
C GLY A 368 22.05 -1.08 -3.30
N GLY A 369 22.11 -1.84 -2.19
CA GLY A 369 23.28 -2.67 -1.88
C GLY A 369 23.45 -3.82 -2.86
N THR A 370 22.36 -4.51 -3.17
CA THR A 370 22.27 -5.59 -4.16
C THR A 370 22.53 -5.07 -5.57
N PHE A 371 21.96 -3.91 -5.93
CA PHE A 371 22.21 -3.26 -7.20
C PHE A 371 23.72 -2.99 -7.39
N ILE A 372 24.35 -2.28 -6.46
CA ILE A 372 25.80 -2.00 -6.51
C ILE A 372 26.59 -3.30 -6.63
N ARG A 373 26.20 -4.35 -5.88
CA ARG A 373 26.90 -5.63 -5.90
C ARG A 373 26.77 -6.38 -7.22
N LEU A 374 25.61 -6.34 -7.87
CA LEU A 374 25.43 -6.92 -9.19
C LEU A 374 26.37 -6.28 -10.21
N VAL A 375 26.52 -4.95 -10.16
CA VAL A 375 27.43 -4.19 -11.02
C VAL A 375 28.89 -4.51 -10.70
N ASP A 376 29.29 -4.48 -9.42
CA ASP A 376 30.65 -4.80 -8.97
C ASP A 376 31.05 -6.25 -9.34
N GLN A 377 30.08 -7.17 -9.42
CA GLN A 377 30.28 -8.56 -9.86
C GLN A 377 30.30 -8.74 -11.38
N GLY A 378 30.16 -7.67 -12.15
CA GLY A 378 30.29 -7.67 -13.61
C GLY A 378 29.02 -8.07 -14.37
N HIS A 379 27.85 -8.02 -13.74
CA HIS A 379 26.59 -8.22 -14.43
C HIS A 379 26.17 -7.00 -15.25
N GLU A 380 25.44 -7.23 -16.33
CA GLU A 380 24.87 -6.18 -17.16
C GLU A 380 23.53 -5.75 -16.54
N VAL A 381 23.54 -4.63 -15.79
CA VAL A 381 22.37 -4.16 -15.04
C VAL A 381 21.71 -2.98 -15.76
N HIS A 382 20.40 -3.07 -15.95
CA HIS A 382 19.54 -2.02 -16.44
C HIS A 382 18.55 -1.60 -15.36
N VAL A 383 18.25 -0.30 -15.30
CA VAL A 383 17.19 0.22 -14.43
C VAL A 383 16.08 0.80 -15.29
N ALA A 384 14.85 0.44 -14.98
CA ALA A 384 13.66 0.87 -15.70
C ALA A 384 12.78 1.72 -14.78
N TYR A 385 12.89 3.04 -14.93
CA TYR A 385 12.12 4.03 -14.19
C TYR A 385 10.73 4.18 -14.80
N GLN A 386 9.72 3.81 -14.02
CA GLN A 386 8.34 3.65 -14.46
C GLN A 386 7.57 4.98 -14.56
N THR A 387 7.89 5.94 -13.68
CA THR A 387 7.31 7.29 -13.66
C THR A 387 8.31 8.36 -14.07
N SER A 388 7.80 9.49 -14.61
CA SER A 388 8.60 10.69 -14.85
C SER A 388 8.96 11.45 -13.57
N GLY A 389 8.21 11.25 -12.48
CA GLY A 389 8.40 11.94 -11.21
C GLY A 389 8.03 13.43 -11.25
N ASN A 390 7.34 13.89 -12.30
CA ASN A 390 7.04 15.30 -12.56
C ASN A 390 6.15 16.00 -11.52
N ILE A 391 5.46 15.25 -10.67
CA ILE A 391 4.64 15.79 -9.56
C ILE A 391 5.33 15.70 -8.19
N ALA A 392 6.50 15.05 -8.10
CA ALA A 392 7.16 14.72 -6.85
C ALA A 392 8.45 15.53 -6.67
N VAL A 393 8.40 16.83 -6.91
CA VAL A 393 9.50 17.78 -6.67
C VAL A 393 8.91 19.07 -6.13
N PHE A 394 9.56 19.68 -5.13
CA PHE A 394 9.12 20.95 -4.56
C PHE A 394 9.18 22.08 -5.58
N ASP A 395 8.29 23.04 -5.44
CA ASP A 395 8.22 24.20 -6.33
C ASP A 395 9.51 25.04 -6.25
N ASP A 396 10.11 25.17 -5.07
CA ASP A 396 11.37 25.87 -4.87
C ASP A 396 12.55 25.25 -5.65
N ASP A 397 12.57 23.92 -5.79
CA ASP A 397 13.56 23.24 -6.62
C ASP A 397 13.34 23.55 -8.11
N ALA A 398 12.09 23.57 -8.57
CA ALA A 398 11.77 23.93 -9.94
C ALA A 398 12.20 25.38 -10.26
N ILE A 399 11.93 26.33 -9.34
CA ILE A 399 12.38 27.72 -9.45
C ILE A 399 13.91 27.78 -9.52
N ARG A 400 14.61 27.10 -8.61
CA ARG A 400 16.08 27.08 -8.56
C ARG A 400 16.71 26.56 -9.85
N PHE A 401 16.13 25.54 -10.47
CA PHE A 401 16.64 25.03 -11.75
C PHE A 401 16.27 25.93 -12.94
N ALA A 402 15.11 26.59 -12.94
CA ALA A 402 14.81 27.63 -13.92
C ALA A 402 15.79 28.81 -13.83
N ASP A 403 16.14 29.22 -12.61
CA ASP A 403 17.12 30.26 -12.33
C ASP A 403 18.52 29.87 -12.84
N PHE A 404 18.91 28.61 -12.65
CA PHE A 404 20.15 28.06 -13.18
C PHE A 404 20.20 28.14 -14.72
N VAL A 405 19.11 27.82 -15.41
CA VAL A 405 19.05 27.91 -16.88
C VAL A 405 19.25 29.36 -17.33
N ARG A 406 18.55 30.32 -16.70
CA ARG A 406 18.75 31.75 -16.97
C ARG A 406 20.22 32.15 -16.82
N ASP A 407 20.84 31.80 -15.69
CA ASP A 407 22.23 32.19 -15.41
C ASP A 407 23.23 31.46 -16.33
N PHE A 408 22.93 30.23 -16.73
CA PHE A 408 23.68 29.46 -17.71
C PHE A 408 23.68 30.15 -19.08
N ASP A 409 22.51 30.56 -19.57
CA ASP A 409 22.38 31.24 -20.86
C ASP A 409 23.14 32.57 -20.86
N VAL A 410 23.05 33.32 -19.77
CA VAL A 410 23.82 34.57 -19.57
C VAL A 410 25.33 34.31 -19.60
N SER A 411 25.79 33.26 -18.92
CA SER A 411 27.22 32.95 -18.73
C SER A 411 27.89 32.42 -20.00
N PHE A 412 27.16 31.65 -20.81
CA PHE A 412 27.69 31.05 -22.05
C PHE A 412 27.33 31.85 -23.31
N GLY A 413 26.63 32.99 -23.17
CA GLY A 413 26.25 33.84 -24.29
C GLY A 413 25.24 33.20 -25.22
N LEU A 414 24.39 32.32 -24.68
CA LEU A 414 23.23 31.77 -25.36
C LEU A 414 22.08 32.78 -25.32
N ASP A 415 20.89 32.41 -25.80
CA ASP A 415 19.75 33.31 -25.92
C ASP A 415 19.26 33.81 -24.56
N LYS A 416 19.67 35.04 -24.20
CA LYS A 416 19.43 35.64 -22.89
C LYS A 416 17.97 36.07 -22.69
N GLU A 417 17.26 36.38 -23.78
CA GLU A 417 15.87 36.84 -23.69
C GLU A 417 14.95 35.65 -23.40
N GLU A 418 15.17 34.53 -24.09
CA GLU A 418 14.39 33.30 -23.87
C GLU A 418 14.54 32.73 -22.45
N GLY A 419 15.76 32.67 -21.90
CA GLY A 419 16.00 32.15 -20.55
C GLY A 419 15.37 32.99 -19.43
N GLU A 420 15.40 34.32 -19.56
CA GLU A 420 14.77 35.25 -18.61
C GLU A 420 13.24 35.21 -18.68
N GLU A 421 12.66 35.11 -19.88
CA GLU A 421 11.22 34.94 -20.07
C GLU A 421 10.74 33.60 -19.49
N PHE A 422 11.49 32.53 -19.73
CA PHE A 422 11.19 31.21 -19.18
C PHE A 422 11.18 31.21 -17.65
N TYR A 423 12.21 31.78 -17.01
CA TYR A 423 12.25 31.92 -15.55
C TYR A 423 11.06 32.70 -15.00
N LYS A 424 10.74 33.86 -15.58
CA LYS A 424 9.58 34.68 -15.17
C LYS A 424 8.27 33.92 -15.28
N LYS A 425 8.10 33.13 -16.35
CA LYS A 425 6.92 32.30 -16.56
C LYS A 425 6.78 31.25 -15.46
N VAL A 426 7.83 30.48 -15.18
CA VAL A 426 7.84 29.43 -14.14
C VAL A 426 7.47 30.00 -12.77
N VAL A 427 8.10 31.12 -12.37
CA VAL A 427 7.82 31.78 -11.08
C VAL A 427 6.39 32.27 -11.01
N LYS A 428 5.87 32.84 -12.11
CA LYS A 428 4.48 33.31 -12.18
C LYS A 428 3.50 32.14 -12.04
N ASP A 429 3.68 31.08 -12.81
CA ASP A 429 2.79 29.91 -12.82
C ASP A 429 2.71 29.27 -11.42
N ILE A 430 3.85 29.10 -10.76
CA ILE A 430 3.91 28.56 -9.39
C ILE A 430 3.20 29.49 -8.39
N LYS A 431 3.39 30.81 -8.51
CA LYS A 431 2.80 31.78 -7.57
C LYS A 431 1.29 31.94 -7.71
N GLU A 432 0.75 31.81 -8.92
CA GLU A 432 -0.68 31.92 -9.21
C GLU A 432 -1.45 30.62 -8.95
N LYS A 433 -0.73 29.49 -8.81
CA LYS A 433 -1.27 28.16 -8.52
C LYS A 433 -1.99 28.12 -7.17
N LYS A 434 -3.18 27.51 -7.14
CA LYS A 434 -3.89 27.20 -5.90
C LYS A 434 -3.62 25.77 -5.45
N PRO A 435 -3.78 25.44 -4.15
CA PRO A 435 -3.70 24.07 -3.67
C PRO A 435 -4.62 23.15 -4.48
N GLY A 436 -4.01 22.18 -5.17
CA GLY A 436 -4.70 21.20 -6.00
C GLY A 436 -4.80 21.48 -7.49
N ASP A 437 -4.34 22.65 -7.94
CA ASP A 437 -4.15 22.88 -9.37
C ASP A 437 -3.00 22.01 -9.91
N VAL A 438 -3.12 21.59 -11.16
CA VAL A 438 -2.05 20.90 -11.88
C VAL A 438 -0.96 21.90 -12.25
N ASP A 439 0.30 21.50 -12.12
CA ASP A 439 1.44 22.31 -12.54
C ASP A 439 1.39 22.61 -14.05
N SER A 440 1.91 23.77 -14.46
CA SER A 440 2.01 24.07 -15.89
C SER A 440 2.93 23.06 -16.60
N PRO A 441 2.75 22.83 -17.92
CA PRO A 441 3.58 21.89 -18.67
C PRO A 441 5.09 22.14 -18.51
N GLU A 442 5.50 23.41 -18.43
CA GLU A 442 6.88 23.82 -18.21
C GLU A 442 7.39 23.42 -16.82
N VAL A 443 6.60 23.68 -15.77
CA VAL A 443 6.94 23.30 -14.38
C VAL A 443 7.05 21.78 -14.27
N MET A 444 6.07 21.02 -14.78
CA MET A 444 6.13 19.55 -14.80
C MET A 444 7.36 19.05 -15.56
N LYS A 445 7.73 19.70 -16.67
CA LYS A 445 8.91 19.31 -17.44
C LYS A 445 10.20 19.53 -16.65
N ILE A 446 10.35 20.65 -15.96
CA ILE A 446 11.51 20.93 -15.08
C ILE A 446 11.58 19.86 -14.00
N LYS A 447 10.49 19.63 -13.26
CA LYS A 447 10.42 18.64 -12.18
C LYS A 447 10.78 17.23 -12.66
N GLY A 448 10.27 16.82 -13.82
CA GLY A 448 10.64 15.56 -14.45
C GLY A 448 12.12 15.50 -14.82
N LEU A 449 12.70 16.57 -15.38
CA LEU A 449 14.13 16.63 -15.70
C LEU A 449 15.02 16.54 -14.47
N ILE A 450 14.64 17.17 -13.36
CA ILE A 450 15.34 17.06 -12.07
C ILE A 450 15.40 15.59 -11.65
N ARG A 451 14.25 14.91 -11.58
CA ARG A 451 14.17 13.50 -11.18
C ARG A 451 14.95 12.56 -12.10
N ARG A 452 14.91 12.80 -13.41
CA ARG A 452 15.74 12.03 -14.37
C ARG A 452 17.24 12.29 -14.18
N GLY A 453 17.63 13.53 -13.92
CA GLY A 453 19.02 13.90 -13.64
C GLY A 453 19.56 13.21 -12.40
N GLU A 454 18.76 13.18 -11.34
CA GLU A 454 19.03 12.46 -10.10
C GLU A 454 19.18 10.95 -10.33
N ALA A 455 18.23 10.33 -11.03
CA ALA A 455 18.27 8.91 -11.38
C ALA A 455 19.53 8.54 -12.18
N LYS A 456 19.90 9.35 -13.17
CA LYS A 456 21.16 9.17 -13.90
C LYS A 456 22.37 9.33 -13.00
N ALA A 457 22.36 10.28 -12.07
CA ALA A 457 23.45 10.44 -11.11
C ALA A 457 23.57 9.24 -10.16
N GLY A 458 22.45 8.65 -9.74
CA GLY A 458 22.37 7.38 -9.02
C GLY A 458 22.99 6.24 -9.84
N CYS A 459 22.51 6.02 -11.06
CA CYS A 459 23.04 5.02 -12.00
C CYS A 459 24.56 5.13 -12.19
N ARG A 460 25.09 6.33 -12.48
CA ARG A 460 26.52 6.57 -12.64
C ARG A 460 27.30 6.29 -11.36
N TYR A 461 26.75 6.62 -10.19
CA TYR A 461 27.36 6.32 -8.91
C TYR A 461 27.42 4.81 -8.62
N THR A 462 26.37 4.08 -9.00
CA THR A 462 26.31 2.61 -8.89
C THR A 462 27.16 1.88 -9.93
N GLY A 463 27.57 2.57 -11.00
CA GLY A 463 28.52 2.06 -11.99
C GLY A 463 27.92 1.68 -13.36
N ILE A 464 26.66 2.03 -13.64
CA ILE A 464 26.04 1.79 -14.95
C ILE A 464 26.01 3.06 -15.81
N PRO A 465 26.23 2.96 -17.15
CA PRO A 465 26.09 4.06 -18.09
C PRO A 465 24.62 4.50 -18.28
N ASP A 466 24.44 5.75 -18.71
CA ASP A 466 23.13 6.34 -19.02
C ASP A 466 22.31 5.50 -20.03
N SER A 467 22.95 4.77 -20.93
CA SER A 467 22.27 3.89 -21.91
C SER A 467 21.55 2.70 -21.28
N GLN A 468 21.84 2.40 -20.01
CA GLN A 468 21.17 1.36 -19.23
C GLN A 468 20.13 1.90 -18.25
N ALA A 469 19.94 3.22 -18.20
CA ALA A 469 18.84 3.88 -17.49
C ALA A 469 17.68 4.14 -18.48
N HIS A 470 16.59 3.39 -18.32
CA HIS A 470 15.40 3.48 -19.17
C HIS A 470 14.31 4.28 -18.47
N PHE A 471 13.80 5.33 -19.11
CA PHE A 471 12.70 6.13 -18.59
C PHE A 471 11.45 5.80 -19.40
N LEU A 472 10.50 5.11 -18.76
CA LEU A 472 9.34 4.54 -19.44
C LEU A 472 8.19 5.53 -19.58
N ASP A 473 8.12 6.53 -18.69
CA ASP A 473 7.10 7.57 -18.69
C ASP A 473 5.68 6.98 -18.89
N MET A 474 5.36 5.95 -18.09
CA MET A 474 4.16 5.13 -18.35
C MET A 474 2.91 6.01 -18.39
N PRO A 475 2.06 5.89 -19.44
CA PRO A 475 0.87 6.72 -19.65
C PRO A 475 -0.05 6.85 -18.43
N PHE A 476 -0.13 5.84 -17.57
CA PHE A 476 -0.96 5.91 -16.38
C PHE A 476 -0.47 6.96 -15.35
N TYR A 477 0.84 7.26 -15.32
CA TYR A 477 1.45 8.29 -14.48
C TYR A 477 1.28 9.71 -15.04
N GLU A 478 1.19 9.85 -16.36
CA GLU A 478 1.24 11.11 -17.11
C GLU A 478 -0.12 11.84 -17.14
N THR A 479 -0.68 12.07 -15.96
CA THR A 479 -1.92 12.86 -15.78
C THR A 479 -1.68 14.28 -15.29
N GLY A 480 -0.50 14.57 -14.76
CA GLY A 480 -0.19 15.82 -14.03
C GLY A 480 -0.89 15.95 -12.67
N ALA A 481 -1.81 15.05 -12.34
CA ALA A 481 -2.53 15.01 -11.07
C ALA A 481 -1.97 13.92 -10.14
N VAL A 482 -2.33 14.02 -8.85
CA VAL A 482 -2.09 12.97 -7.85
C VAL A 482 -2.86 11.69 -8.25
N LYS A 483 -4.10 11.84 -8.72
CA LYS A 483 -4.90 10.72 -9.25
C LYS A 483 -4.39 10.28 -10.61
N LYS A 484 -4.11 8.98 -10.73
CA LYS A 484 -3.57 8.34 -11.93
C LYS A 484 -4.68 7.75 -12.81
N LYS A 485 -4.38 7.54 -14.10
CA LYS A 485 -5.30 6.79 -14.99
C LYS A 485 -5.30 5.31 -14.59
N PRO A 486 -6.36 4.56 -14.91
CA PRO A 486 -6.30 3.10 -14.87
C PRO A 486 -5.17 2.58 -15.75
N LEU A 487 -4.58 1.45 -15.36
CA LEU A 487 -3.57 0.75 -16.15
C LEU A 487 -4.13 0.38 -17.52
N GLY A 488 -3.44 0.75 -18.59
CA GLY A 488 -3.82 0.49 -19.97
C GLY A 488 -2.92 -0.51 -20.69
N GLU A 489 -3.32 -0.85 -21.92
CA GLU A 489 -2.57 -1.75 -22.81
C GLU A 489 -1.21 -1.17 -23.21
N GLU A 490 -1.14 0.15 -23.42
CA GLU A 490 0.08 0.87 -23.78
C GLU A 490 1.14 0.76 -22.67
N ASP A 491 0.74 0.89 -21.40
CA ASP A 491 1.64 0.73 -20.25
C ASP A 491 2.29 -0.67 -20.23
N ILE A 492 1.49 -1.71 -20.49
CA ILE A 492 1.96 -3.10 -20.51
C ILE A 492 2.89 -3.33 -21.69
N GLN A 493 2.56 -2.80 -22.86
CA GLN A 493 3.38 -2.99 -24.07
C GLN A 493 4.77 -2.35 -23.93
N ILE A 494 4.89 -1.19 -23.29
CA ILE A 494 6.20 -0.55 -23.01
C ILE A 494 7.10 -1.49 -22.18
N ILE A 495 6.55 -2.16 -21.18
CA ILE A 495 7.30 -3.12 -20.35
C ILE A 495 7.67 -4.36 -21.16
N VAL A 496 6.72 -4.89 -21.96
CA VAL A 496 6.97 -6.04 -22.86
C VAL A 496 8.12 -5.75 -23.80
N ASP A 497 8.12 -4.59 -24.46
CA ASP A 497 9.13 -4.19 -25.43
C ASP A 497 10.52 -4.08 -24.78
N LEU A 498 10.60 -3.53 -23.56
CA LEU A 498 11.85 -3.43 -22.82
C LEU A 498 12.39 -4.81 -22.44
N ILE A 499 11.54 -5.67 -21.86
CA ILE A 499 11.91 -7.03 -21.45
C ILE A 499 12.37 -7.84 -22.67
N GLU A 500 11.68 -7.71 -23.81
CA GLU A 500 12.03 -8.41 -25.05
C GLU A 500 13.33 -7.88 -25.68
N LYS A 501 13.59 -6.58 -25.57
CA LYS A 501 14.84 -5.95 -26.03
C LYS A 501 16.05 -6.46 -25.25
N ILE A 502 15.94 -6.54 -23.91
CA ILE A 502 17.06 -6.89 -23.02
C ILE A 502 17.21 -8.42 -22.87
N LYS A 503 16.11 -9.17 -22.90
CA LYS A 503 16.04 -10.61 -22.60
C LYS A 503 16.75 -10.94 -21.28
N PRO A 504 16.29 -10.40 -20.14
CA PRO A 504 16.98 -10.55 -18.87
C PRO A 504 17.02 -12.01 -18.39
N HIS A 505 18.02 -12.33 -17.56
CA HIS A 505 18.05 -13.57 -16.77
C HIS A 505 17.52 -13.34 -15.35
N GLN A 506 17.50 -12.08 -14.90
CA GLN A 506 16.90 -11.65 -13.63
C GLN A 506 16.11 -10.36 -13.83
N ILE A 507 14.95 -10.29 -13.19
CA ILE A 507 14.16 -9.09 -13.05
C ILE A 507 13.97 -8.84 -11.56
N TYR A 508 14.14 -7.59 -11.13
CA TYR A 508 13.77 -7.12 -9.80
C TYR A 508 12.58 -6.18 -9.92
N ALA A 509 11.59 -6.34 -9.04
CA ALA A 509 10.40 -5.50 -9.02
C ALA A 509 9.94 -5.20 -7.58
N ALA A 510 9.32 -4.04 -7.38
CA ALA A 510 8.75 -3.66 -6.09
C ALA A 510 7.50 -4.52 -5.80
N GLY A 511 7.62 -5.46 -4.87
CA GLY A 511 6.56 -6.31 -4.34
C GLY A 511 5.72 -5.67 -3.24
N ASP A 512 5.80 -4.35 -3.05
CA ASP A 512 5.12 -3.66 -1.96
C ASP A 512 3.64 -3.36 -2.29
N LEU A 513 2.75 -4.20 -1.77
CA LEU A 513 1.30 -4.03 -1.95
C LEU A 513 0.69 -2.97 -1.03
N SER A 514 1.49 -2.42 -0.10
CA SER A 514 1.07 -1.46 0.93
C SER A 514 1.60 -0.05 0.73
N ASP A 515 2.19 0.25 -0.44
CA ASP A 515 2.59 1.61 -0.81
C ASP A 515 1.43 2.60 -0.53
N PRO A 516 1.64 3.64 0.30
CA PRO A 516 0.58 4.61 0.63
C PRO A 516 0.00 5.31 -0.60
N HIS A 517 0.73 5.35 -1.71
CA HIS A 517 0.25 5.92 -2.98
C HIS A 517 -0.45 4.91 -3.89
N GLY A 518 -0.39 3.60 -3.55
CA GLY A 518 -0.98 2.51 -4.30
C GLY A 518 -0.33 2.24 -5.67
N THR A 519 0.74 2.95 -5.99
CA THR A 519 1.35 2.93 -7.33
C THR A 519 2.27 1.73 -7.54
N HIS A 520 2.97 1.28 -6.48
CA HIS A 520 3.78 0.05 -6.53
C HIS A 520 2.94 -1.15 -6.97
N ARG A 521 1.70 -1.26 -6.48
CA ARG A 521 0.76 -2.32 -6.86
C ARG A 521 0.43 -2.29 -8.36
N VAL A 522 0.16 -1.10 -8.91
CA VAL A 522 -0.18 -0.93 -10.33
C VAL A 522 1.03 -1.25 -11.20
N CYS A 523 2.21 -0.76 -10.83
CA CYS A 523 3.49 -1.06 -11.49
C CYS A 523 3.80 -2.56 -11.50
N LEU A 524 3.63 -3.24 -10.36
CA LEU A 524 3.84 -4.68 -10.25
C LEU A 524 2.84 -5.47 -11.09
N ALA A 525 1.56 -5.06 -11.09
CA ALA A 525 0.54 -5.67 -11.94
C ALA A 525 0.86 -5.55 -13.44
N ALA A 526 1.43 -4.41 -13.87
CA ALA A 526 1.88 -4.23 -15.24
C ALA A 526 3.05 -5.18 -15.59
N ILE A 527 4.02 -5.35 -14.66
CA ILE A 527 5.15 -6.28 -14.82
C ILE A 527 4.65 -7.73 -14.90
N PHE A 528 3.74 -8.15 -14.01
CA PHE A 528 3.17 -9.50 -14.06
C PHE A 528 2.44 -9.77 -15.37
N GLN A 529 1.65 -8.82 -15.86
CA GLN A 529 0.98 -8.96 -17.16
C GLN A 529 1.98 -9.02 -18.33
N ALA A 530 3.05 -8.22 -18.30
CA ALA A 530 4.09 -8.26 -19.32
C ALA A 530 4.83 -9.61 -19.34
N VAL A 531 5.19 -10.12 -18.15
CA VAL A 531 5.83 -11.43 -18.00
C VAL A 531 4.90 -12.56 -18.44
N ASP A 532 3.61 -12.51 -18.08
CA ASP A 532 2.62 -13.51 -18.47
C ASP A 532 2.44 -13.60 -20.00
N ARG A 533 2.50 -12.47 -20.71
CA ARG A 533 2.49 -12.43 -22.18
C ARG A 533 3.73 -13.04 -22.81
N LEU A 534 4.87 -12.93 -22.14
CA LEU A 534 6.16 -13.40 -22.63
C LEU A 534 6.47 -14.85 -22.23
N LYS A 535 5.79 -15.42 -21.24
CA LYS A 535 6.09 -16.72 -20.59
C LYS A 535 6.30 -17.90 -21.54
N ASN A 536 5.70 -17.85 -22.73
CA ASN A 536 5.82 -18.91 -23.74
C ASN A 536 7.11 -18.84 -24.58
N LYS A 537 7.92 -17.77 -24.45
CA LYS A 537 9.21 -17.65 -25.17
C LYS A 537 10.29 -18.47 -24.46
N GLU A 538 11.11 -19.21 -25.22
CA GLU A 538 12.11 -20.13 -24.62
C GLU A 538 13.09 -19.43 -23.67
N TRP A 539 13.56 -18.23 -24.01
CA TRP A 539 14.57 -17.53 -23.20
C TRP A 539 14.04 -17.07 -21.82
N ILE A 540 12.74 -16.78 -21.68
CA ILE A 540 12.20 -16.26 -20.41
C ILE A 540 12.00 -17.37 -19.37
N LYS A 541 11.96 -18.64 -19.81
CA LYS A 541 11.93 -19.79 -18.89
C LYS A 541 13.18 -19.83 -18.00
N ASP A 542 14.28 -19.23 -18.46
CA ASP A 542 15.50 -19.01 -17.70
C ASP A 542 15.59 -17.57 -17.16
N CYS A 543 14.47 -16.93 -16.81
CA CYS A 543 14.43 -15.62 -16.15
C CYS A 543 13.80 -15.73 -14.76
N TYR A 544 14.47 -15.21 -13.72
CA TYR A 544 13.93 -15.20 -12.36
C TYR A 544 13.41 -13.80 -12.01
N LEU A 545 12.20 -13.70 -11.45
CA LEU A 545 11.64 -12.45 -10.93
C LEU A 545 11.77 -12.41 -9.41
N TRP A 546 12.54 -11.45 -8.89
CA TRP A 546 12.78 -11.21 -7.48
C TRP A 546 12.02 -9.97 -7.01
N LEU A 547 11.26 -10.11 -5.95
CA LEU A 547 10.45 -9.05 -5.37
C LEU A 547 11.15 -8.44 -4.16
N TYR A 548 11.44 -7.13 -4.23
CA TYR A 548 11.91 -6.34 -3.09
C TYR A 548 10.75 -5.54 -2.48
N ARG A 549 10.86 -5.09 -1.24
CA ARG A 549 9.90 -4.15 -0.64
C ARG A 549 10.43 -2.72 -0.64
N GLY A 550 9.52 -1.74 -0.67
CA GLY A 550 9.85 -0.30 -0.62
C GLY A 550 10.28 0.18 0.76
N ALA A 551 10.41 1.49 0.95
CA ALA A 551 10.87 2.09 2.22
C ALA A 551 9.95 1.83 3.43
N TRP A 552 8.74 1.33 3.20
CA TRP A 552 7.65 1.29 4.19
C TRP A 552 7.54 -0.03 4.93
N GLN A 553 7.96 -1.11 4.28
CA GLN A 553 7.76 -2.47 4.74
C GLN A 553 8.96 -3.33 4.35
N GLU A 554 9.06 -4.49 4.99
CA GLU A 554 10.04 -5.53 4.66
C GLU A 554 9.36 -6.89 4.74
N TRP A 555 9.94 -7.88 4.08
CA TRP A 555 9.49 -9.27 4.18
C TRP A 555 9.67 -9.84 5.59
N ASP A 556 8.67 -10.59 6.07
CA ASP A 556 8.85 -11.42 7.26
C ASP A 556 9.95 -12.46 7.01
N ILE A 557 10.78 -12.74 8.01
CA ILE A 557 12.01 -13.56 7.86
C ILE A 557 11.71 -14.95 7.28
N ASP A 558 10.57 -15.55 7.64
CA ASP A 558 10.17 -16.85 7.12
C ASP A 558 9.82 -16.84 5.63
N GLN A 559 9.49 -15.69 5.06
CA GLN A 559 9.15 -15.53 3.65
C GLN A 559 10.38 -15.31 2.77
N ILE A 560 11.48 -14.82 3.35
CA ILE A 560 12.69 -14.46 2.60
C ILE A 560 13.27 -15.69 1.89
N GLU A 561 13.49 -15.56 0.58
CA GLU A 561 14.10 -16.60 -0.25
C GLU A 561 15.54 -16.22 -0.68
N MET A 562 15.88 -14.94 -0.66
CA MET A 562 17.25 -14.44 -0.81
C MET A 562 17.50 -13.29 0.18
N ALA A 563 18.55 -13.41 0.98
CA ALA A 563 19.05 -12.37 1.86
C ALA A 563 20.46 -11.97 1.43
N VAL A 564 20.65 -10.69 1.14
CA VAL A 564 21.91 -10.14 0.62
C VAL A 564 22.56 -9.29 1.73
N PRO A 565 23.58 -9.81 2.44
CA PRO A 565 24.21 -9.09 3.53
C PRO A 565 25.07 -7.94 3.03
N LEU A 566 25.13 -6.85 3.79
CA LEU A 566 25.94 -5.67 3.52
C LEU A 566 26.95 -5.51 4.66
N SER A 567 28.18 -5.14 4.31
CA SER A 567 29.14 -4.60 5.27
C SER A 567 28.84 -3.13 5.58
N PRO A 568 29.44 -2.54 6.64
CA PRO A 568 29.29 -1.12 6.95
C PRO A 568 29.64 -0.21 5.76
N ASP A 569 30.71 -0.51 5.03
CA ASP A 569 31.12 0.27 3.86
C ASP A 569 30.13 0.17 2.69
N GLU A 570 29.50 -1.00 2.50
CA GLU A 570 28.50 -1.20 1.46
C GLU A 570 27.18 -0.53 1.80
N LEU A 571 26.77 -0.56 3.08
CA LEU A 571 25.63 0.21 3.57
C LEU A 571 25.85 1.71 3.38
N MET A 572 27.06 2.19 3.65
CA MET A 572 27.47 3.58 3.39
C MET A 572 27.46 3.93 1.90
N ARG A 573 27.89 3.01 1.00
CA ARG A 573 27.78 3.19 -0.46
C ARG A 573 26.31 3.27 -0.89
N LYS A 574 25.45 2.36 -0.40
CA LYS A 574 24.01 2.41 -0.64
C LYS A 574 23.44 3.77 -0.24
N ARG A 575 23.74 4.25 0.97
CA ARG A 575 23.28 5.56 1.44
C ARG A 575 23.72 6.71 0.54
N ARG A 576 24.96 6.70 0.06
CA ARG A 576 25.46 7.69 -0.90
C ARG A 576 24.78 7.63 -2.27
N ALA A 577 24.28 6.47 -2.68
CA ALA A 577 23.46 6.33 -3.88
C ALA A 577 22.09 7.00 -3.67
N ILE A 578 21.44 6.77 -2.51
CA ILE A 578 20.19 7.46 -2.14
C ILE A 578 20.38 8.98 -2.15
N PHE A 579 21.53 9.48 -1.68
CA PHE A 579 21.84 10.92 -1.68
C PHE A 579 21.96 11.55 -3.08
N LYS A 580 21.99 10.76 -4.16
CA LYS A 580 21.91 11.28 -5.53
C LYS A 580 20.51 11.77 -5.90
N HIS A 581 19.49 11.38 -5.14
CA HIS A 581 18.10 11.82 -5.28
C HIS A 581 17.80 13.00 -4.36
N GLN A 582 18.44 14.14 -4.62
CA GLN A 582 18.47 15.29 -3.72
C GLN A 582 17.09 15.82 -3.37
N SER A 583 16.20 15.95 -4.35
CA SER A 583 14.81 16.42 -4.16
C SER A 583 13.96 15.54 -3.24
N GLN A 584 14.39 14.30 -2.97
CA GLN A 584 13.69 13.36 -2.08
C GLN A 584 14.46 13.05 -0.79
N LYS A 585 15.70 13.52 -0.66
CA LYS A 585 16.62 13.09 0.41
C LYS A 585 16.17 13.58 1.79
N ASP A 586 15.71 14.82 1.87
CA ASP A 586 15.33 15.47 3.11
C ASP A 586 13.86 15.11 3.44
N SER A 587 12.95 16.08 3.45
CA SER A 587 11.51 15.82 3.48
C SER A 587 11.04 15.54 2.06
N ALA A 588 10.60 14.33 1.74
CA ALA A 588 9.97 14.07 0.46
C ALA A 588 8.66 14.86 0.31
N VAL A 589 8.28 15.20 -0.92
CA VAL A 589 6.99 15.87 -1.22
C VAL A 589 5.81 15.03 -0.71
N PHE A 590 5.96 13.72 -0.77
CA PHE A 590 5.01 12.75 -0.24
C PHE A 590 5.70 11.85 0.79
N PRO A 591 5.89 12.33 2.03
CA PRO A 591 6.72 11.66 3.04
C PRO A 591 6.00 10.51 3.74
N GLY A 592 4.71 10.28 3.42
CA GLY A 592 3.76 9.40 4.09
C GLY A 592 3.70 9.62 5.60
N ASN A 593 3.47 8.54 6.36
CA ASN A 593 3.15 8.67 7.80
C ASN A 593 4.37 8.57 8.72
N ASP A 594 5.53 8.23 8.16
CA ASP A 594 6.80 8.21 8.89
C ASP A 594 7.48 9.57 8.67
N LYS A 595 8.02 10.18 9.71
CA LYS A 595 8.68 11.50 9.62
C LYS A 595 10.18 11.40 9.34
N ARG A 596 10.76 10.20 9.45
CA ARG A 596 12.18 9.96 9.17
C ARG A 596 12.46 10.19 7.69
N GLU A 597 13.68 10.62 7.35
CA GLU A 597 14.12 10.72 5.96
C GLU A 597 14.21 9.31 5.32
N PHE A 598 14.02 9.20 4.00
CA PHE A 598 13.96 7.88 3.34
C PHE A 598 15.21 7.03 3.55
N TRP A 599 16.39 7.65 3.57
CA TRP A 599 17.65 6.93 3.79
C TRP A 599 17.74 6.33 5.20
N VAL A 600 17.20 7.02 6.21
CA VAL A 600 17.14 6.50 7.60
C VAL A 600 16.24 5.29 7.65
N ARG A 601 15.07 5.35 6.99
CA ARG A 601 14.13 4.23 6.92
C ARG A 601 14.75 3.02 6.23
N ALA A 602 15.42 3.24 5.10
CA ALA A 602 16.11 2.18 4.37
C ALA A 602 17.20 1.51 5.23
N GLU A 603 17.98 2.32 5.95
CA GLU A 603 19.04 1.87 6.85
C GLU A 603 18.47 1.06 8.02
N ASP A 604 17.52 1.62 8.79
CA ASP A 604 16.87 0.96 9.93
C ASP A 604 16.20 -0.37 9.55
N ARG A 605 15.58 -0.41 8.37
CA ARG A 605 14.94 -1.63 7.84
C ARG A 605 15.95 -2.73 7.55
N ASN A 606 17.08 -2.38 6.92
CA ASN A 606 18.11 -3.36 6.61
C ASN A 606 18.84 -3.84 7.88
N HIS A 607 19.03 -2.96 8.87
CA HIS A 607 19.51 -3.32 10.21
C HIS A 607 18.55 -4.28 10.90
N ALA A 608 17.25 -3.99 10.91
CA ALA A 608 16.24 -4.84 11.53
C ALA A 608 16.21 -6.26 10.93
N THR A 609 16.40 -6.38 9.61
CA THR A 609 16.49 -7.69 8.94
C THR A 609 17.73 -8.47 9.40
N ALA A 610 18.89 -7.82 9.42
CA ALA A 610 20.14 -8.44 9.87
C ALA A 610 20.08 -8.85 11.35
N GLN A 611 19.53 -7.98 12.21
CA GLN A 611 19.30 -8.28 13.62
C GLN A 611 18.35 -9.46 13.78
N GLY A 612 17.26 -9.53 13.02
CA GLY A 612 16.34 -10.65 13.05
C GLY A 612 17.01 -11.99 12.70
N TYR A 613 17.89 -12.01 11.70
CA TYR A 613 18.69 -13.20 11.38
C TYR A 613 19.63 -13.57 12.55
N ASN A 614 20.29 -12.59 13.16
CA ASN A 614 21.18 -12.80 14.31
C ASN A 614 20.42 -13.37 15.52
N GLU A 615 19.23 -12.84 15.85
CA GLU A 615 18.38 -13.34 16.94
C GLU A 615 17.96 -14.81 16.74
N LEU A 616 17.85 -15.27 15.49
CA LEU A 616 17.59 -16.67 15.15
C LEU A 616 18.83 -17.57 15.25
N GLY A 617 20.01 -17.00 15.50
CA GLY A 617 21.29 -17.69 15.67
C GLY A 617 22.16 -17.77 14.42
N LEU A 618 21.84 -16.99 13.38
CA LEU A 618 22.66 -16.88 12.18
C LEU A 618 23.79 -15.86 12.39
N ALA A 619 24.72 -15.78 11.44
CA ALA A 619 25.84 -14.86 11.52
C ALA A 619 25.38 -13.40 11.64
N GLU A 620 26.14 -12.61 12.40
CA GLU A 620 25.91 -11.18 12.55
C GLU A 620 26.42 -10.43 11.31
N TYR A 621 25.56 -9.54 10.78
CA TYR A 621 25.87 -8.66 9.66
C TYR A 621 25.41 -7.25 10.02
N GLU A 622 26.03 -6.24 9.40
CA GLU A 622 25.60 -4.85 9.58
C GLU A 622 24.16 -4.68 9.09
N ALA A 623 23.88 -5.08 7.86
CA ALA A 623 22.58 -4.88 7.22
C ALA A 623 22.27 -6.02 6.24
N MET A 624 20.99 -6.24 5.94
CA MET A 624 20.55 -7.19 4.92
C MET A 624 19.43 -6.62 4.05
N GLU A 625 19.48 -6.91 2.75
CA GLU A 625 18.36 -6.71 1.82
C GLU A 625 17.69 -8.06 1.54
N ALA A 626 16.36 -8.07 1.51
CA ALA A 626 15.56 -9.28 1.41
C ALA A 626 14.75 -9.33 0.11
N PHE A 627 14.63 -10.53 -0.46
CA PHE A 627 13.89 -10.77 -1.68
C PHE A 627 13.08 -12.07 -1.61
N VAL A 628 11.93 -12.06 -2.28
CA VAL A 628 11.06 -13.22 -2.49
C VAL A 628 10.94 -13.49 -3.98
N ARG A 629 10.97 -14.75 -4.40
CA ARG A 629 10.89 -15.10 -5.82
C ARG A 629 9.44 -15.27 -6.26
N TYR A 630 9.07 -14.54 -7.31
CA TYR A 630 7.85 -14.83 -8.04
C TYR A 630 8.13 -15.90 -9.11
N LYS A 631 7.29 -16.94 -9.14
CA LYS A 631 7.38 -18.05 -10.10
C LYS A 631 6.24 -17.92 -11.09
N PHE A 632 6.55 -17.94 -12.39
CA PHE A 632 5.62 -17.71 -13.49
C PHE A 632 5.83 -18.68 -14.64
#